data_AF-R5MM64-F1
#
_entry.id   AF-R5MM64-F1
#
_cell.length_a   1.000
_cell.length_b   1.000
_cell.length_c   1.000
_cell.angle_alpha   90.00
_cell.angle_beta   90.00
_cell.angle_gamma   90.00
#
_symmetry.space_group_name_H-M   'P 1'
#
loop_
_entity.id
_entity.type
_entity.pdbx_description
1 polymer ?
#
loop_
_entity_poly.entity_id
_entity_poly.type
_entity_poly.pdbx_seq_one_letter_code
_entity_poly.pdbx_strand_id
1 'polypeptide(L)'
;MDNKTLYTIIVHSENIAGLLNQVTAVFTRRQINIESLNVSASSIKGVHKYTITCWTTPDIIEKLVRQIEKKMDVIQAHYFTDKEIFQREVAMYKVSTPEFQSTAEPSKVVRRYGAHIVEVNPTFSVVEMTGMSDDITSLYQELKNLNCVLQFVRSGRIAISTSCFERVNEYLAHREERYKNEKQ
;
A
#
# COMPACT_ATOMS: atom_id res chain seq x y z
N MET A 1 -4.21 -0.17 -28.09
CA MET A 1 -3.38 0.26 -26.94
C MET A 1 -4.24 0.05 -25.71
N ASP A 2 -3.89 -0.93 -24.88
CA ASP A 2 -4.75 -1.41 -23.80
C ASP A 2 -5.14 -0.29 -22.85
N ASN A 3 -6.44 -0.04 -22.69
CA ASN A 3 -6.99 0.92 -21.73
C ASN A 3 -6.89 0.37 -20.29
N LYS A 4 -5.65 0.10 -19.85
CA LYS A 4 -5.36 -0.40 -18.50
C LYS A 4 -5.39 0.76 -17.52
N THR A 5 -6.04 0.53 -16.39
CA THR A 5 -6.10 1.45 -15.26
C THR A 5 -5.40 0.80 -14.07
N LEU A 6 -4.76 1.62 -13.22
CA LEU A 6 -4.21 1.15 -11.96
C LEU A 6 -5.37 0.97 -10.98
N TYR A 7 -5.59 -0.27 -10.56
CA TYR A 7 -6.58 -0.58 -9.53
C TYR A 7 -5.88 -0.85 -8.21
N THR A 8 -6.51 -0.44 -7.12
CA THR A 8 -6.15 -0.79 -5.75
C THR A 8 -7.16 -1.78 -5.22
N ILE A 9 -6.72 -2.96 -4.82
CA ILE A 9 -7.53 -4.04 -4.24
C ILE A 9 -7.28 -4.04 -2.73
N ILE A 10 -8.37 -3.94 -1.97
CA ILE A 10 -8.36 -4.10 -0.52
C ILE A 10 -8.97 -5.45 -0.19
N VAL A 11 -8.19 -6.34 0.44
CA VAL A 11 -8.64 -7.67 0.87
C VAL A 11 -8.61 -7.73 2.39
N HIS A 12 -9.70 -8.19 2.99
CA HIS A 12 -9.75 -8.57 4.40
C HIS A 12 -9.78 -10.08 4.49
N SER A 13 -8.92 -10.64 5.32
CA SER A 13 -8.79 -12.08 5.46
C SER A 13 -8.38 -12.48 6.87
N GLU A 14 -8.56 -13.75 7.21
CA GLU A 14 -7.98 -14.30 8.43
C GLU A 14 -6.45 -14.30 8.36
N ASN A 15 -5.77 -14.23 9.50
CA ASN A 15 -4.32 -14.31 9.56
C ASN A 15 -3.84 -15.77 9.65
N ILE A 16 -3.85 -16.47 8.51
CA ILE A 16 -3.45 -17.88 8.42
C ILE A 16 -2.23 -18.04 7.50
N ALA A 17 -1.31 -18.91 7.90
CA ALA A 17 -0.12 -19.23 7.11
C ALA A 17 -0.49 -19.72 5.70
N GLY A 18 0.23 -19.22 4.69
CA GLY A 18 0.02 -19.61 3.29
C GLY A 18 -1.07 -18.82 2.56
N LEU A 19 -1.90 -18.04 3.26
CA LEU A 19 -2.96 -17.25 2.61
C LEU A 19 -2.42 -16.18 1.66
N LEU A 20 -1.30 -15.54 2.01
CA LEU A 20 -0.62 -14.61 1.11
C LEU A 20 -0.32 -15.27 -0.25
N ASN A 21 0.20 -16.49 -0.25
CA ASN A 21 0.49 -17.25 -1.48
C ASN A 21 -0.79 -17.58 -2.25
N GLN A 22 -1.88 -17.90 -1.56
CA GLN A 22 -3.16 -18.18 -2.21
C GLN A 22 -3.73 -16.94 -2.92
N VAL A 23 -3.58 -15.76 -2.32
CA VAL A 23 -4.00 -14.47 -2.89
C VAL A 23 -3.11 -14.11 -4.08
N THR A 24 -1.78 -14.12 -3.92
CA THR A 24 -0.84 -13.75 -5.00
C THR A 24 -0.92 -14.72 -6.19
N ALA A 25 -1.19 -16.00 -5.96
CA ALA A 25 -1.37 -16.99 -7.03
C ALA A 25 -2.56 -16.70 -7.95
N VAL A 26 -3.54 -15.89 -7.54
CA VAL A 26 -4.63 -15.42 -8.44
C VAL A 26 -4.07 -14.50 -9.52
N PHE A 27 -3.12 -13.63 -9.17
CA PHE A 27 -2.47 -12.70 -10.09
C PHE A 27 -1.56 -13.45 -11.07
N THR A 28 -0.70 -14.34 -10.56
CA THR A 28 0.24 -15.11 -11.38
C THR A 28 -0.48 -15.96 -12.42
N ARG A 29 -1.58 -16.63 -12.07
CA ARG A 29 -2.37 -17.45 -13.01
C ARG A 29 -2.99 -16.65 -14.16
N ARG A 30 -3.18 -15.34 -13.97
CA ARG A 30 -3.73 -14.42 -14.98
C ARG A 30 -2.64 -13.60 -15.68
N GLN A 31 -1.37 -13.85 -15.38
CA GLN A 31 -0.22 -13.08 -15.89
C GLN A 31 -0.35 -11.58 -15.60
N ILE A 32 -0.88 -11.23 -14.42
CA ILE A 32 -1.01 -9.84 -13.97
C ILE A 32 0.13 -9.55 -12.99
N ASN A 33 0.87 -8.48 -13.25
CA ASN A 33 1.90 -8.00 -12.35
C ASN A 33 1.29 -7.32 -11.13
N ILE A 34 1.89 -7.56 -9.96
CA ILE A 34 1.58 -6.81 -8.73
C ILE A 34 2.57 -5.64 -8.66
N GLU A 35 2.06 -4.42 -8.67
CA GLU A 35 2.88 -3.20 -8.63
C GLU A 35 3.30 -2.86 -7.19
N SER A 36 2.41 -3.11 -6.23
CA SER A 36 2.67 -2.94 -4.80
C SER A 36 1.78 -3.89 -4.02
N LEU A 37 2.30 -4.38 -2.89
CA LEU A 37 1.57 -5.18 -1.93
C LEU A 37 1.97 -4.75 -0.51
N ASN A 38 0.98 -4.38 0.28
CA ASN A 38 1.10 -4.15 1.70
C ASN A 38 0.17 -5.12 2.45
N VAL A 39 0.65 -5.69 3.56
CA VAL A 39 -0.17 -6.51 4.46
C VAL A 39 0.06 -6.02 5.87
N SER A 40 -1.03 -5.80 6.59
CA SER A 40 -0.99 -5.36 7.98
C SER A 40 -2.19 -5.91 8.75
N ALA A 41 -2.10 -5.97 10.07
CA ALA A 41 -3.25 -6.27 10.91
C ALA A 41 -4.32 -5.16 10.73
N SER A 42 -5.59 -5.53 10.71
CA SER A 42 -6.69 -4.56 10.75
C SER A 42 -7.05 -4.20 12.20
N SER A 43 -8.04 -3.31 12.37
CA SER A 43 -8.66 -3.01 13.66
C SER A 43 -9.40 -4.21 14.27
N ILE A 44 -9.71 -5.23 13.46
CA ILE A 44 -10.46 -6.41 13.85
C ILE A 44 -9.49 -7.52 14.21
N LYS A 45 -9.61 -8.05 15.44
CA LYS A 45 -8.72 -9.09 15.95
C LYS A 45 -8.72 -10.32 15.04
N GLY A 46 -7.52 -10.76 14.64
CA GLY A 46 -7.33 -11.94 13.78
C GLY A 46 -7.56 -11.69 12.29
N VAL A 47 -7.93 -10.47 11.90
CA VAL A 47 -8.13 -10.08 10.50
C VAL A 47 -6.95 -9.25 10.02
N HIS A 48 -6.45 -9.58 8.84
CA HIS A 48 -5.42 -8.82 8.15
C HIS A 48 -6.02 -8.10 6.95
N LYS A 49 -5.48 -6.91 6.67
CA LYS A 49 -5.79 -6.08 5.52
C LYS A 49 -4.64 -6.12 4.53
N TYR A 50 -4.95 -6.46 3.29
CA TYR A 50 -4.03 -6.41 2.16
C TYR A 50 -4.40 -5.22 1.30
N THR A 51 -3.41 -4.43 0.89
CA THR A 51 -3.55 -3.40 -0.13
C THR A 51 -2.66 -3.77 -1.30
N ILE A 52 -3.27 -4.14 -2.43
CA ILE A 52 -2.57 -4.70 -3.60
C ILE A 52 -2.88 -3.82 -4.80
N THR A 53 -1.88 -3.42 -5.58
CA THR A 53 -2.11 -2.65 -6.81
C THR A 53 -1.70 -3.43 -8.05
N CYS A 54 -2.44 -3.25 -9.14
CA CYS A 54 -2.14 -3.85 -10.44
C CYS A 54 -2.73 -3.04 -11.59
N TRP A 55 -2.03 -3.03 -12.73
CA TRP A 55 -2.55 -2.48 -13.99
C TRP A 55 -3.39 -3.52 -14.72
N THR A 56 -4.67 -3.22 -14.97
CA THR A 56 -5.55 -4.12 -15.71
C THR A 56 -6.78 -3.42 -16.29
N THR A 57 -7.66 -4.15 -16.96
CA THR A 57 -8.91 -3.64 -17.52
C THR A 57 -10.09 -3.87 -16.56
N PRO A 58 -11.20 -3.11 -16.68
CA PRO A 58 -12.38 -3.25 -15.83
C PRO A 58 -12.92 -4.69 -15.75
N ASP A 59 -12.98 -5.39 -16.90
CA ASP A 59 -13.51 -6.76 -16.95
C ASP A 59 -12.61 -7.77 -16.21
N ILE A 60 -11.31 -7.51 -16.18
CA ILE A 60 -10.33 -8.41 -15.56
C ILE A 60 -10.27 -8.17 -14.06
N ILE A 61 -10.31 -6.92 -13.60
CA ILE A 61 -10.26 -6.62 -12.16
C ILE A 61 -11.47 -7.21 -11.43
N GLU A 62 -12.67 -7.11 -12.01
CA GLU A 62 -13.89 -7.68 -11.44
C GLU A 62 -13.78 -9.20 -11.29
N LYS A 63 -13.26 -9.90 -12.31
CA LYS A 63 -13.03 -11.34 -12.28
C LYS A 63 -11.94 -11.74 -11.29
N LEU A 64 -10.91 -10.91 -11.15
CA LEU A 64 -9.79 -11.15 -10.23
C LEU A 64 -10.24 -11.02 -8.78
N VAL A 65 -10.97 -9.95 -8.43
CA VAL A 65 -11.50 -9.75 -7.09
C VAL A 65 -12.47 -10.87 -6.71
N ARG A 66 -13.42 -11.23 -7.59
CA ARG A 66 -14.32 -12.38 -7.36
C ARG A 66 -13.58 -13.71 -7.15
N GLN A 67 -12.40 -13.88 -7.74
CA GLN A 67 -11.59 -15.08 -7.51
C GLN A 67 -10.84 -15.06 -6.18
N ILE A 68 -10.42 -13.88 -5.72
CA ILE A 68 -9.84 -13.70 -4.39
C ILE A 68 -10.90 -13.97 -3.32
N GLU A 69 -12.12 -13.44 -3.47
CA GLU A 69 -13.23 -13.67 -2.53
C GLU A 69 -13.66 -15.12 -2.40
N LYS A 70 -13.40 -15.96 -3.41
CA LYS A 70 -13.69 -17.41 -3.35
C LYS A 70 -12.71 -18.20 -2.48
N LYS A 71 -11.63 -17.58 -1.98
CA LYS A 71 -10.71 -18.22 -1.04
C LYS A 71 -11.38 -18.31 0.32
N MET A 72 -11.37 -19.50 0.94
CA MET A 72 -12.12 -19.75 2.18
C MET A 72 -11.76 -18.78 3.30
N ASP A 73 -10.47 -18.45 3.43
CA ASP A 73 -9.97 -17.60 4.50
C ASP A 73 -10.06 -16.09 4.17
N VAL A 74 -10.55 -15.73 2.98
CA VAL A 74 -10.83 -14.34 2.60
C VAL A 74 -12.23 -13.98 3.06
N ILE A 75 -12.32 -12.95 3.89
CA ILE A 75 -13.58 -12.43 4.41
C ILE A 75 -14.28 -11.59 3.34
N GLN A 76 -13.52 -10.71 2.68
CA GLN A 76 -14.04 -9.79 1.68
C GLN A 76 -12.92 -9.22 0.81
N ALA A 77 -13.20 -8.93 -0.47
CA ALA A 77 -12.27 -8.20 -1.31
C ALA A 77 -12.98 -7.17 -2.20
N HIS A 78 -12.38 -6.00 -2.32
CA HIS A 78 -12.90 -4.92 -3.16
C HIS A 78 -11.79 -4.30 -3.98
N TYR A 79 -12.14 -3.77 -5.16
CA TYR A 79 -11.23 -2.94 -5.95
C TYR A 79 -11.75 -1.50 -6.01
N PHE A 80 -10.80 -0.59 -6.18
CA PHE A 80 -11.03 0.84 -6.26
C PHE A 80 -10.10 1.45 -7.31
N THR A 81 -10.56 2.53 -7.93
CA THR A 81 -9.70 3.46 -8.65
C THR A 81 -9.11 4.50 -7.69
N ASP A 82 -8.06 5.21 -8.10
CA ASP A 82 -7.41 6.23 -7.27
C ASP A 82 -8.35 7.41 -6.89
N LYS A 83 -9.48 7.58 -7.57
CA LYS A 83 -10.50 8.60 -7.22
C LYS A 83 -11.39 8.21 -6.05
N GLU A 84 -11.43 6.93 -5.71
CA GLU A 84 -12.33 6.35 -4.70
C GLU A 84 -11.61 6.09 -3.36
N ILE A 85 -10.32 6.40 -3.29
CA ILE A 85 -9.47 6.14 -2.12
C ILE A 85 -8.60 7.34 -1.78
N PHE A 86 -8.25 7.44 -0.50
CA PHE A 86 -7.07 8.17 -0.05
C PHE A 86 -5.92 7.18 0.11
N GLN A 87 -4.77 7.50 -0.46
CA GLN A 87 -3.60 6.63 -0.47
C GLN A 87 -2.33 7.38 -0.07
N ARG A 88 -1.44 6.69 0.63
CA ARG A 88 -0.13 7.21 1.04
C ARG A 88 0.89 6.08 1.07
N GLU A 89 2.16 6.45 0.90
CA GLU A 89 3.32 5.61 1.15
C GLU A 89 4.20 6.29 2.20
N VAL A 90 5.04 5.49 2.87
CA VAL A 90 6.15 5.97 3.70
C VAL A 90 7.45 5.56 3.02
N ALA A 91 8.40 6.49 2.93
CA ALA A 91 9.70 6.25 2.34
C ALA A 91 10.82 6.72 3.27
N MET A 92 11.94 6.01 3.22
CA MET A 92 13.17 6.37 3.90
C MET A 92 14.32 6.50 2.91
N TYR A 93 15.12 7.54 3.13
CA TYR A 93 16.29 7.89 2.33
C TYR A 93 17.47 7.96 3.27
N LYS A 94 18.36 6.97 3.19
CA LYS A 94 19.67 7.08 3.85
C LYS A 94 20.56 7.91 2.95
N VAL A 95 21.12 8.98 3.50
CA VAL A 95 21.99 9.91 2.78
C VAL A 95 23.34 10.03 3.49
N SER A 96 24.41 10.27 2.73
CA SER A 96 25.74 10.54 3.26
C SER A 96 25.73 11.87 4.01
N THR A 97 26.07 11.87 5.30
CA THR A 97 26.07 13.11 6.10
C THR A 97 27.06 14.15 5.55
N PRO A 98 28.30 13.79 5.19
CA PRO A 98 29.24 14.75 4.59
C PRO A 98 28.67 15.44 3.34
N GLU A 99 28.11 14.67 2.40
CA GLU A 99 27.53 15.23 1.17
C GLU A 99 26.26 16.02 1.46
N PHE A 100 25.41 15.53 2.35
CA PHE A 100 24.14 16.17 2.73
C PHE A 100 24.34 17.51 3.46
N GLN A 101 25.44 17.65 4.21
CA GLN A 101 25.80 18.87 4.94
C GLN A 101 26.78 19.78 4.18
N SER A 102 27.34 19.30 3.05
CA SER A 102 28.27 20.09 2.22
C SER A 102 27.68 21.42 1.76
N THR A 103 26.36 21.45 1.53
CA THR A 103 25.59 22.63 1.15
C THR A 103 24.25 22.66 1.88
N ALA A 104 23.59 23.82 1.89
CA ALA A 104 22.24 23.93 2.45
C ALA A 104 21.14 23.34 1.53
N GLU A 105 21.47 22.95 0.30
CA GLU A 105 20.49 22.57 -0.72
C GLU A 105 19.74 21.26 -0.38
N PRO A 106 20.40 20.15 0.01
CA PRO A 106 19.70 18.93 0.41
C PRO A 106 18.69 19.18 1.55
N SER A 107 19.06 20.01 2.52
CA SER A 107 18.18 20.37 3.65
C SER A 107 16.97 21.20 3.20
N LYS A 108 17.12 22.08 2.20
CA LYS A 108 15.99 22.84 1.61
C LYS A 108 15.05 21.93 0.84
N VAL A 109 15.59 21.01 0.05
CA VAL A 109 14.82 20.01 -0.70
C VAL A 109 13.96 19.19 0.26
N VAL A 110 14.56 18.62 1.31
CA VAL A 110 13.85 17.84 2.35
C VAL A 110 12.69 18.65 2.94
N ARG A 111 12.91 19.91 3.32
CA ARG A 111 11.87 20.79 3.88
C ARG A 111 10.75 21.11 2.89
N ARG A 112 11.08 21.29 1.61
CA ARG A 112 10.09 21.59 0.55
C ARG A 112 9.09 20.46 0.35
N TYR A 113 9.54 19.21 0.47
CA TYR A 113 8.67 18.03 0.42
C TYR A 113 7.97 17.72 1.75
N GLY A 114 8.19 18.51 2.80
CA GLY A 114 7.66 18.23 4.14
C GLY A 114 8.23 16.95 4.77
N ALA A 115 9.40 16.52 4.32
CA ALA A 115 10.08 15.34 4.85
C ALA A 115 10.85 15.69 6.14
N HIS A 116 11.10 14.68 6.97
CA HIS A 116 11.71 14.82 8.29
C HIS A 116 13.03 14.08 8.37
N ILE A 117 14.03 14.66 9.04
CA ILE A 117 15.28 13.96 9.35
C ILE A 117 15.07 13.23 10.67
N VAL A 118 15.16 11.91 10.66
CA VAL A 118 14.88 11.05 11.83
C VAL A 118 16.14 10.57 12.54
N GLU A 119 17.28 10.60 11.86
CA GLU A 119 18.58 10.19 12.40
C GLU A 119 19.69 11.01 11.76
N VAL A 120 20.69 11.40 12.56
CA VAL A 120 21.90 12.09 12.09
C VAL A 120 23.10 11.55 12.86
N ASN A 121 24.05 10.98 12.14
CA ASN A 121 25.37 10.67 12.68
C ASN A 121 26.47 11.14 11.69
N PRO A 122 27.75 11.07 12.07
CA PRO A 122 28.85 11.59 11.23
C PRO A 122 28.97 10.93 9.85
N THR A 123 28.39 9.74 9.66
CA THR A 123 28.51 8.95 8.42
C THR A 123 27.27 9.07 7.54
N PHE A 124 26.08 9.00 8.12
CA PHE A 124 24.81 9.06 7.40
C PHE A 124 23.71 9.77 8.18
N SER A 125 22.78 10.34 7.44
CA SER A 125 21.50 10.82 7.94
C SER A 125 20.37 9.98 7.35
N VAL A 126 19.26 9.84 8.06
CA VAL A 126 18.04 9.22 7.53
C VAL A 126 16.96 10.26 7.42
N VAL A 127 16.41 10.39 6.22
CA VAL A 127 15.23 11.22 5.93
C VAL A 127 14.04 10.30 5.79
N GLU A 128 12.91 10.66 6.39
CA GLU A 128 11.61 10.02 6.25
C GLU A 128 10.64 10.95 5.53
N MET A 129 9.82 10.40 4.64
CA MET A 129 8.73 11.11 3.99
C MET A 129 7.47 10.26 3.97
N THR A 130 6.32 10.87 4.28
CA THR A 130 5.00 10.29 4.03
C THR A 130 4.30 11.08 2.93
N GLY A 131 3.92 10.43 1.84
CA GLY A 131 3.58 11.12 0.60
C GLY A 131 2.76 10.32 -0.39
N MET A 132 2.42 10.94 -1.51
CA MET A 132 2.03 10.21 -2.71
C MET A 132 3.28 9.58 -3.34
N SER A 133 3.10 8.51 -4.12
CA SER A 133 4.20 7.80 -4.78
C SER A 133 5.05 8.73 -5.68
N ASP A 134 4.42 9.72 -6.32
CA ASP A 134 5.07 10.68 -7.21
C ASP A 134 5.96 11.67 -6.43
N ASP A 135 5.48 12.17 -5.29
CA ASP A 135 6.26 13.08 -4.44
C ASP A 135 7.48 12.37 -3.83
N ILE A 136 7.28 11.15 -3.36
CA ILE A 136 8.35 10.28 -2.82
C ILE A 136 9.43 10.02 -3.87
N THR A 137 9.01 9.74 -5.11
CA THR A 137 9.92 9.49 -6.23
C THR A 137 10.65 10.77 -6.63
N SER A 138 9.96 11.91 -6.62
CA SER A 138 10.55 13.21 -6.95
C SER A 138 11.63 13.62 -5.93
N LEU A 139 11.36 13.47 -4.63
CA LEU A 139 12.36 13.67 -3.58
C LEU A 139 13.59 12.76 -3.77
N TYR A 140 13.38 11.48 -4.10
CA TYR A 140 14.47 10.55 -4.38
C TYR A 140 15.37 11.06 -5.51
N GLN A 141 14.79 11.50 -6.64
CA GLN A 141 15.56 11.97 -7.79
C GLN A 141 16.35 13.24 -7.46
N GLU A 142 15.76 14.18 -6.72
CA GLU A 142 16.46 15.39 -6.32
C GLU A 142 17.64 15.12 -5.39
N LEU A 143 17.45 14.29 -4.35
CA LEU A 143 18.54 13.90 -3.46
C LEU A 143 19.62 13.09 -4.19
N LYS A 144 19.23 12.27 -5.16
CA LYS A 144 20.16 11.50 -6.00
C LYS A 144 21.00 12.41 -6.89
N ASN A 145 20.41 13.45 -7.47
CA ASN A 145 21.13 14.43 -8.29
C ASN A 145 22.15 15.24 -7.46
N LEU A 146 21.91 15.37 -6.15
CA LEU A 146 22.85 15.95 -5.19
C LEU A 146 23.92 14.95 -4.70
N ASN A 147 23.97 13.74 -5.28
CA ASN A 147 24.93 12.67 -4.97
C ASN A 147 25.00 12.27 -3.48
N CYS A 148 23.94 12.56 -2.71
CA CYS A 148 23.93 12.28 -1.28
C CYS A 148 23.24 10.96 -0.93
N VAL A 149 22.47 10.34 -1.84
CA VAL A 149 21.69 9.12 -1.53
C VAL A 149 22.58 7.88 -1.46
N LEU A 150 22.55 7.19 -0.33
CA LEU A 150 23.20 5.91 -0.09
C LEU A 150 22.23 4.73 -0.21
N GLN A 151 20.99 4.90 0.24
CA GLN A 151 19.97 3.85 0.24
C GLN A 151 18.57 4.47 0.16
N PHE A 152 17.66 3.80 -0.54
CA PHE A 152 16.26 4.18 -0.61
C PHE A 152 15.36 2.96 -0.42
N VAL A 153 14.31 3.14 0.37
CA VAL A 153 13.24 2.16 0.52
C VAL A 153 11.91 2.88 0.66
N ARG A 154 10.84 2.26 0.17
CA ARG A 154 9.46 2.71 0.39
C ARG A 154 8.57 1.54 0.75
N SER A 155 7.51 1.84 1.48
CA SER A 155 6.44 0.89 1.73
C SER A 155 5.60 0.67 0.47
N GLY A 156 4.81 -0.41 0.46
CA GLY A 156 3.62 -0.44 -0.38
C GLY A 156 2.61 0.62 0.08
N ARG A 157 1.75 1.08 -0.82
CA ARG A 157 0.72 2.07 -0.45
C ARG A 157 -0.24 1.50 0.58
N ILE A 158 -0.60 2.33 1.55
CA ILE A 158 -1.77 2.13 2.40
C ILE A 158 -2.94 2.91 1.79
N ALA A 159 -4.15 2.36 1.92
CA ALA A 159 -5.34 3.00 1.38
C ALA A 159 -6.53 2.87 2.33
N ILE A 160 -7.39 3.89 2.28
CA ILE A 160 -8.75 3.91 2.84
C ILE A 160 -9.72 4.40 1.77
N SER A 161 -10.94 3.87 1.73
CA SER A 161 -11.97 4.37 0.84
C SER A 161 -12.42 5.78 1.24
N THR A 162 -12.90 6.57 0.28
CA THR A 162 -13.54 7.86 0.56
C THR A 162 -14.92 7.72 1.24
N SER A 163 -15.51 6.51 1.22
CA SER A 163 -16.74 6.18 1.95
C SER A 163 -16.55 6.30 3.46
N CYS A 164 -17.57 6.82 4.15
CA CYS A 164 -17.62 6.87 5.62
C CYS A 164 -17.88 5.50 6.27
N PHE A 165 -18.15 4.47 5.47
CA PHE A 165 -18.51 3.13 5.93
C PHE A 165 -17.40 2.13 5.63
N GLU A 166 -16.98 1.39 6.66
CA GLU A 166 -16.04 0.28 6.53
C GLU A 166 -16.80 -1.00 6.18
N ARG A 167 -16.78 -1.36 4.88
CA ARG A 167 -17.57 -2.46 4.31
C ARG A 167 -17.37 -3.83 4.98
N VAL A 168 -16.22 -4.07 5.62
CA VAL A 168 -15.96 -5.33 6.33
C VAL A 168 -16.73 -5.40 7.65
N ASN A 169 -16.91 -4.27 8.34
CA ASN A 169 -17.66 -4.24 9.61
C ASN A 169 -19.14 -4.55 9.39
N GLU A 170 -19.75 -3.95 8.35
CA GLU A 170 -21.14 -4.25 7.97
C GLU A 170 -21.32 -5.71 7.57
N TYR A 171 -20.38 -6.24 6.78
CA TYR A 171 -20.42 -7.64 6.36
C TYR A 171 -20.36 -8.60 7.55
N LEU A 172 -19.50 -8.33 8.53
CA LEU A 172 -19.39 -9.14 9.75
C LEU A 172 -20.65 -9.01 10.62
N ALA A 173 -21.20 -7.81 10.79
CA ALA A 173 -22.45 -7.60 11.52
C ALA A 173 -23.61 -8.40 10.91
N HIS A 174 -23.79 -8.33 9.58
CA HIS A 174 -24.82 -9.10 8.89
C HIS A 174 -24.60 -10.61 8.96
N ARG A 175 -23.34 -11.09 8.97
CA ARG A 175 -23.05 -12.51 9.22
C ARG A 175 -23.47 -12.92 10.62
N GLU A 176 -23.15 -12.14 11.64
CA GLU A 176 -23.53 -12.42 13.02
C GLU A 176 -25.05 -12.46 13.21
N GLU A 177 -25.79 -11.53 12.60
CA GLU A 177 -27.26 -11.52 12.61
C GLU A 177 -27.84 -12.80 11.99
N ARG A 178 -27.33 -13.23 10.83
CA ARG A 178 -27.76 -14.49 10.20
C ARG A 178 -27.49 -15.69 11.08
N TYR A 179 -26.31 -15.79 11.69
CA TYR A 179 -25.98 -16.88 12.60
C TYR A 179 -26.86 -16.91 13.85
N LYS A 180 -27.27 -15.75 14.37
CA LYS A 180 -28.20 -15.68 15.51
C LYS A 180 -29.60 -16.13 15.12
N ASN A 181 -30.07 -15.72 13.94
CA ASN A 181 -31.39 -16.07 13.42
C ASN A 181 -31.50 -17.55 13.01
N GLU A 182 -30.41 -18.19 12.56
CA GLU A 182 -30.37 -19.62 12.23
C GLU A 182 -30.32 -20.52 13.48
N LYS A 183 -30.02 -19.97 14.65
CA LYS A 183 -29.94 -20.69 15.94
C LYS A 183 -31.17 -20.51 16.83
N GLN A 184 -32.14 -19.69 16.41
CA GLN A 184 -33.46 -19.55 17.03
C GLN A 184 -34.48 -20.43 16.29
#